data_AF-D6TN05-F1
#
_entry.id   AF-D6TN05-F1
#
_cell.length_a   1.000
_cell.length_b   1.000
_cell.length_c   1.000
_cell.angle_alpha   90.00
_cell.angle_beta   90.00
_cell.angle_gamma   90.00
#
_symmetry.space_group_name_H-M   'P 1'
#
loop_
_entity.id
_entity.type
_entity.pdbx_description
1 polymer ?
#
loop_
_entity_poly.entity_id
_entity_poly.type
_entity_poly.pdbx_seq_one_letter_code
_entity_poly.pdbx_strand_id
1 'polypeptide(L)'
;MNTNESKKMPRQQPPKGYLTSTQVKERLNISGAMIANYVQQGKIKRIVSPGRKHGFYLESDVDKIVNELQTFFNNISEETTNADLENHKNRVN
;
A
#
# COMPACT_ATOMS: atom_id res chain seq x y z
N MET A 1 13.96 -30.42 17.83
CA MET A 1 14.12 -30.33 16.36
C MET A 1 12.83 -29.74 15.80
N ASN A 2 12.84 -28.50 15.31
CA ASN A 2 11.65 -27.85 14.74
C ASN A 2 11.92 -27.53 13.26
N THR A 3 11.47 -28.38 12.35
CA THR A 3 11.44 -28.11 10.92
C THR A 3 9.98 -28.13 10.46
N ASN A 4 9.30 -27.00 10.68
CA ASN A 4 8.04 -26.70 10.00
C ASN A 4 8.35 -26.42 8.52
N GLU A 5 8.62 -27.48 7.75
CA GLU A 5 8.57 -27.45 6.30
C GLU A 5 7.12 -27.23 5.87
N SER A 6 6.69 -25.98 5.92
CA SER A 6 5.44 -25.53 5.33
C SER A 6 5.53 -25.78 3.83
N LYS A 7 5.03 -26.94 3.40
CA LYS A 7 4.73 -27.36 2.02
C LYS A 7 4.37 -26.13 1.18
N LYS A 8 5.36 -25.55 0.48
CA LYS A 8 5.16 -24.37 -0.36
C LYS A 8 4.23 -24.78 -1.50
N MET A 9 2.93 -24.49 -1.35
CA MET A 9 2.03 -24.53 -2.49
C MET A 9 2.63 -23.65 -3.59
N PRO A 10 2.70 -24.12 -4.85
CA PRO A 10 3.22 -23.31 -5.93
C PRO A 10 2.44 -22.00 -5.97
N ARG A 11 3.15 -20.87 -5.86
CA ARG A 11 2.53 -19.55 -5.91
C ARG A 11 1.87 -19.43 -7.28
N GLN A 12 0.54 -19.43 -7.30
CA GLN A 12 -0.17 -19.14 -8.53
C GLN A 12 0.16 -17.73 -8.97
N GLN A 13 0.59 -17.63 -10.22
CA GLN A 13 0.80 -16.37 -10.90
C GLN A 13 -0.55 -15.63 -10.93
N PRO A 14 -0.60 -14.35 -10.56
CA PRO A 14 -1.81 -13.57 -10.74
C PRO A 14 -2.12 -13.47 -12.24
N PRO A 15 -3.40 -13.33 -12.62
CA PRO A 15 -3.77 -12.98 -13.99
C PRO A 15 -3.11 -11.68 -14.44
N LYS A 16 -2.95 -11.48 -15.75
CA LYS A 16 -2.38 -10.22 -16.29
C LYS A 16 -3.18 -9.01 -15.80
N GLY A 17 -2.48 -7.99 -15.29
CA GLY A 17 -3.09 -6.77 -14.72
C GLY A 17 -3.63 -6.94 -13.30
N TYR A 18 -3.33 -8.06 -12.64
CA TYR A 18 -3.66 -8.28 -11.24
C TYR A 18 -2.42 -8.55 -10.40
N LEU A 19 -2.52 -8.23 -9.11
CA LEU A 19 -1.48 -8.39 -8.11
C LEU A 19 -1.94 -9.32 -7.00
N THR A 20 -0.97 -10.00 -6.39
CA THR A 20 -1.16 -10.75 -5.15
C THR A 20 -1.15 -9.82 -3.94
N SER A 21 -1.71 -10.27 -2.80
CA SER A 21 -1.66 -9.48 -1.57
C SER A 21 -0.24 -9.07 -1.18
N THR A 22 0.76 -9.93 -1.40
CA THR A 22 2.17 -9.61 -1.11
C THR A 22 2.67 -8.44 -1.96
N GLN A 23 2.42 -8.47 -3.28
CA GLN A 23 2.84 -7.39 -4.17
C GLN A 23 2.16 -6.05 -3.83
N VAL A 24 0.88 -6.08 -3.43
CA VAL A 24 0.18 -4.87 -2.99
C VAL A 24 0.80 -4.30 -1.71
N LYS A 25 1.13 -5.16 -0.73
CA LYS A 25 1.80 -4.73 0.50
C LYS A 25 3.16 -4.10 0.20
N GLU A 26 3.93 -4.69 -0.71
CA GLU A 26 5.24 -4.18 -1.10
C GLU A 26 5.13 -2.84 -1.85
N ARG A 27 4.17 -2.69 -2.77
CA ARG A 27 3.98 -1.42 -3.52
C ARG A 27 3.50 -0.27 -2.66
N LEU A 28 2.53 -0.52 -1.78
CA LEU A 28 1.93 0.52 -0.94
C LEU A 28 2.61 0.67 0.43
N ASN A 29 3.51 -0.24 0.78
CA ASN A 29 4.12 -0.34 2.12
C ASN A 29 3.08 -0.38 3.25
N ILE A 30 2.01 -1.17 3.08
CA ILE A 30 0.87 -1.25 4.03
C ILE A 30 0.62 -2.66 4.56
N SER A 31 -0.13 -2.73 5.66
CA SER A 31 -0.58 -3.99 6.24
C SER A 31 -1.69 -4.67 5.42
N GLY A 32 -1.90 -5.97 5.63
CA GLY A 32 -3.00 -6.70 5.00
C GLY A 32 -4.39 -6.19 5.39
N ALA A 33 -4.53 -5.68 6.63
CA ALA A 33 -5.78 -5.07 7.10
C ALA A 33 -6.09 -3.78 6.34
N MET A 34 -5.07 -2.97 6.03
CA MET A 34 -5.21 -1.77 5.23
C MET A 34 -5.72 -2.08 3.81
N ILE A 35 -5.20 -3.14 3.19
CA ILE A 35 -5.68 -3.61 1.89
C ILE A 35 -7.16 -3.98 1.96
N ALA A 36 -7.57 -4.72 3.00
CA ALA A 36 -8.98 -5.07 3.19
C ALA A 36 -9.86 -3.82 3.35
N ASN A 37 -9.38 -2.80 4.06
CA ASN A 37 -10.07 -1.52 4.18
C ASN A 37 -10.21 -0.83 2.81
N TYR A 38 -9.16 -0.75 2.01
CA TYR A 38 -9.25 -0.17 0.66
C TYR A 38 -10.21 -0.92 -0.27
N VAL A 39 -10.31 -2.25 -0.12
CA VAL A 39 -11.33 -3.02 -0.85
C VAL A 39 -12.73 -2.69 -0.35
N GLN A 40 -12.95 -2.59 0.96
CA GLN A 40 -14.25 -2.22 1.54
C GLN A 40 -14.69 -0.81 1.13
N GLN A 41 -13.73 0.12 1.02
CA GLN A 41 -13.96 1.48 0.53
C GLN A 41 -14.20 1.56 -0.98
N GLY A 42 -14.06 0.45 -1.72
CA GLY A 42 -14.18 0.43 -3.18
C GLY A 42 -13.00 1.06 -3.92
N LYS A 43 -11.88 1.34 -3.23
CA LYS A 43 -10.67 1.92 -3.83
C LYS A 43 -9.83 0.89 -4.60
N ILE A 44 -9.86 -0.37 -4.18
CA ILE A 44 -9.16 -1.47 -4.85
C ILE A 44 -10.15 -2.55 -5.24
N LYS A 45 -10.25 -2.85 -6.54
CA LYS A 45 -11.01 -3.99 -7.01
C LYS A 45 -10.31 -5.30 -6.64
N ARG A 46 -11.02 -6.15 -5.90
CA ARG A 46 -10.58 -7.50 -5.53
C ARG A 46 -11.37 -8.56 -6.30
N ILE A 47 -10.67 -9.47 -6.96
CA ILE A 47 -11.26 -10.68 -7.54
C ILE A 47 -10.91 -11.88 -6.66
N VAL A 48 -11.89 -12.74 -6.41
CA VAL A 48 -11.67 -14.00 -5.68
C VAL A 48 -12.09 -15.13 -6.59
N SER A 49 -11.16 -16.02 -6.93
CA SER A 49 -11.51 -17.23 -7.67
C SER A 49 -12.38 -18.14 -6.79
N PRO A 50 -13.47 -18.72 -7.33
CA PRO A 50 -14.31 -19.64 -6.57
C PRO A 50 -13.47 -20.80 -6.03
N GLY A 51 -13.63 -21.11 -4.74
CA GLY A 51 -12.86 -22.14 -4.05
C GLY A 51 -11.52 -21.71 -3.45
N ARG A 52 -11.14 -20.42 -3.51
CA ARG A 52 -9.92 -19.90 -2.85
C ARG A 52 -10.21 -18.84 -1.80
N LYS A 53 -9.43 -18.87 -0.72
CA LYS A 53 -9.44 -17.84 0.34
C LYS A 53 -8.72 -16.55 -0.10
N HIS A 54 -7.73 -16.65 -0.97
CA HIS A 54 -6.92 -15.52 -1.43
C HIS A 54 -7.48 -14.95 -2.73
N GLY A 55 -7.66 -13.63 -2.75
CA GLY A 55 -8.04 -12.89 -3.95
C GLY A 55 -6.85 -12.19 -4.58
N PHE A 56 -7.02 -11.79 -5.83
CA PHE A 56 -6.11 -10.91 -6.55
C PHE A 56 -6.68 -9.50 -6.61
N TYR A 57 -5.81 -8.51 -6.76
CA TYR A 57 -6.14 -7.09 -6.70
C TYR A 57 -5.81 -6.43 -8.03
N LEU A 58 -6.65 -5.53 -8.53
CA LEU A 58 -6.42 -4.88 -9.81
C LEU A 58 -5.21 -3.94 -9.73
N GLU A 59 -4.23 -4.13 -10.61
CA GLU A 59 -2.97 -3.37 -10.62
C GLU A 59 -3.21 -1.87 -10.80
N SER A 60 -4.08 -1.49 -11.75
CA SER A 60 -4.38 -0.09 -12.03
C SER A 60 -4.97 0.67 -10.84
N ASP A 61 -5.71 -0.02 -9.97
CA ASP A 61 -6.29 0.61 -8.78
C ASP A 61 -5.22 0.82 -7.70
N VAL A 62 -4.30 -0.13 -7.57
CA VAL A 62 -3.16 -0.02 -6.65
C VAL A 62 -2.26 1.14 -7.09
N ASP A 63 -1.98 1.27 -8.38
CA ASP A 63 -1.12 2.33 -8.91
C ASP A 63 -1.73 3.73 -8.72
N LYS A 64 -3.06 3.88 -8.83
CA LYS A 64 -3.74 5.14 -8.50
C LYS A 64 -3.47 5.56 -7.05
N ILE A 65 -3.59 4.63 -6.12
CA ILE A 65 -3.36 4.92 -4.69
C ILE A 65 -1.89 5.27 -4.46
N VAL A 66 -0.95 4.57 -5.11
CA VAL A 66 0.49 4.92 -5.03
C VAL A 66 0.71 6.36 -5.50
N ASN A 67 0.14 6.74 -6.65
CA ASN A 67 0.29 8.08 -7.21
C ASN A 67 -0.37 9.15 -6.31
N GLU A 68 -1.55 8.87 -5.77
CA GLU A 68 -2.23 9.76 -4.81
C GLU A 68 -1.38 9.99 -3.56
N LEU A 69 -0.83 8.92 -2.98
CA LEU A 69 0.05 9.00 -1.81
C LEU A 69 1.33 9.78 -2.10
N GLN A 70 2.00 9.49 -3.22
CA GLN A 70 3.21 10.22 -3.63
C GLN A 70 2.93 11.71 -3.83
N THR A 71 1.82 12.05 -4.50
CA THR A 71 1.41 13.45 -4.71
C THR A 71 1.15 14.15 -3.38
N PHE A 72 0.45 13.49 -2.45
CA PHE A 72 0.18 14.02 -1.12
C PHE A 72 1.47 14.29 -0.33
N PHE A 73 2.41 13.34 -0.30
CA PHE A 73 3.68 13.51 0.41
C PHE A 73 4.57 14.60 -0.19
N ASN A 74 4.62 14.71 -1.53
CA ASN A 74 5.39 15.76 -2.19
C ASN A 74 4.88 17.16 -1.81
N ASN A 75 3.55 17.36 -1.78
CA ASN A 75 2.96 18.65 -1.45
C ASN A 75 3.20 19.05 0.02
N ILE A 76 3.26 18.10 0.95
CA ILE A 76 3.53 18.39 2.38
C ILE A 76 4.97 18.82 2.61
N SER A 77 5.93 18.24 1.87
CA SER A 77 7.35 18.54 2.05
C SER A 77 7.73 19.99 1.71
N GLU A 78 6.93 20.70 0.91
CA GLU A 78 7.16 22.11 0.56
C GLU A 78 6.65 23.08 1.65
N GLU A 79 5.70 22.64 2.48
CA GLU A 79 5.07 23.47 3.51
C GLU A 79 5.85 23.44 4.84
N THR A 80 6.56 22.34 5.12
CA THR A 80 7.27 22.17 6.41
C THR A 80 8.59 22.95 6.49
N THR A 81 9.22 23.30 5.37
CA THR A 81 10.49 24.06 5.37
C THR A 81 10.35 25.53 5.75
N ASN A 82 9.12 26.09 5.71
CA ASN A 82 8.89 27.50 6.03
C ASN A 82 8.47 27.74 7.49
N ALA A 83 8.00 26.71 8.20
CA ALA A 83 7.51 26.85 9.58
C ALA A 83 8.63 26.84 10.65
N ASP A 84 9.80 26.30 10.34
CA ASP A 84 10.90 26.16 11.31
C ASP A 84 11.81 27.40 11.41
N LEU A 85 11.72 28.36 10.47
CA LEU A 85 12.61 29.53 10.41
C LEU A 85 12.09 30.79 11.12
N GLU A 86 10.81 30.91 11.45
CA GLU A 86 10.27 32.10 12.12
C GLU A 86 10.45 32.10 13.66
N ASN A 87 10.64 30.94 14.29
CA ASN A 87 10.61 30.87 15.76
C ASN A 87 11.93 31.26 16.46
N HIS A 88 13.00 31.56 15.70
CA HIS A 88 14.31 31.94 16.27
C HIS A 88 14.58 33.45 16.30
N LYS A 89 13.73 34.30 15.71
CA LYS A 89 13.98 35.76 15.66
C LYS A 89 13.33 36.58 16.78
N ASN A 90 12.37 36.03 17.53
CA ASN A 90 11.61 36.78 18.54
C ASN A 90 12.04 36.55 20.00
N ARG A 91 13.22 35.96 20.24
CA ARG A 91 13.70 35.68 21.61
C ARG A 91 14.87 36.57 22.07
N VAL A 92 15.25 37.55 21.26
CA VAL A 92 16.25 38.57 21.59
C VAL A 92 15.73 39.95 21.18
N ASN A 93 14.87 40.50 22.03
CA ASN A 93 14.67 41.94 22.20
C ASN A 93 14.19 42.20 23.62
#